data_AF-A0A9D4H3W9-F1
#
_entry.id   AF-A0A9D4H3W9-F1
#
_cell.length_a   1.000
_cell.length_b   1.000
_cell.length_c   1.000
_cell.angle_alpha   90.00
_cell.angle_beta   90.00
_cell.angle_gamma   90.00
#
_symmetry.space_group_name_H-M   'P 1'
#
loop_
_entity.id
_entity.type
_entity.pdbx_description
1 polymer ?
#
loop_
_entity_poly.entity_id
_entity_poly.type
_entity_poly.pdbx_seq_one_letter_code
_entity_poly.pdbx_strand_id
1 'polypeptide(L)' 'MLHQLQWPTLQERRAQMKVVMMYLIVHNLVDVPTTYLIPISSARGHETCYLVPFARTESYQKSFFPDTIRL' A
#
# COMPACT_ATOMS: atom_id res chain seq x y z
N MET A 1 -24.08 13.27 -5.72
CA MET A 1 -23.61 13.60 -4.37
C MET A 1 -22.09 13.73 -4.25
N LEU A 2 -21.28 12.71 -4.55
CA LEU A 2 -19.83 12.77 -4.33
C LEU A 2 -19.12 13.92 -5.09
N HIS A 3 -19.49 14.13 -6.36
CA HIS A 3 -18.97 15.22 -7.19
C HIS A 3 -19.47 16.62 -6.77
N GLN A 4 -20.64 16.71 -6.12
CA GLN A 4 -21.19 17.99 -5.65
C GLN A 4 -20.51 18.45 -4.35
N LEU A 5 -20.09 17.49 -3.53
CA LEU A 5 -19.40 17.73 -2.25
C LEU A 5 -17.87 17.84 -2.42
N GLN A 6 -17.35 17.67 -3.65
CA GLN A 6 -15.92 17.61 -3.96
C GLN A 6 -15.14 16.63 -3.07
N TRP A 7 -15.79 15.54 -2.66
CA TRP A 7 -15.13 14.54 -1.81
C TRP A 7 -14.28 13.59 -2.65
N PRO A 8 -13.11 13.20 -2.15
CA PRO A 8 -12.28 12.22 -2.82
C PRO A 8 -13.02 10.89 -2.92
N THR A 9 -12.80 10.21 -4.04
CA THR A 9 -13.45 8.93 -4.29
C THR A 9 -13.03 7.90 -3.23
N LEU A 10 -13.84 6.86 -3.03
CA LEU A 10 -13.43 5.77 -2.13
C LEU A 10 -12.11 5.13 -2.58
N GLN A 11 -11.88 5.07 -3.90
CA GLN A 11 -10.64 4.58 -4.48
C GLN A 11 -9.45 5.45 -4.09
N GLU A 12 -9.56 6.77 -4.25
CA GLU A 12 -8.50 7.72 -3.86
C GLU A 12 -8.21 7.67 -2.36
N ARG A 13 -9.25 7.63 -1.52
CA ARG A 13 -9.04 7.50 -0.06
C ARG A 13 -8.35 6.20 0.31
N ARG A 14 -8.72 5.07 -0.32
CA ARG A 14 -8.04 3.78 -0.11
C ARG A 14 -6.59 3.84 -0.58
N ALA A 15 -6.30 4.51 -1.69
CA ALA A 15 -4.94 4.69 -2.19
C ALA A 15 -4.07 5.50 -1.21
N GLN A 16 -4.59 6.63 -0.74
CA GLN A 16 -3.91 7.47 0.26
C GLN A 16 -3.65 6.71 1.57
N MET A 17 -4.66 5.99 2.09
CA MET A 17 -4.51 5.19 3.31
C MET A 17 -3.46 4.08 3.18
N LYS A 18 -3.37 3.43 2.01
CA LYS A 18 -2.33 2.41 1.75
C LYS A 18 -0.93 2.99 1.79
N VAL A 19 -0.72 4.16 1.16
CA VAL A 19 0.58 4.85 1.15
C VAL A 19 0.97 5.28 2.57
N VAL A 20 0.03 5.88 3.32
CA VAL A 20 0.26 6.29 4.71
C VAL A 20 0.62 5.08 5.58
N MET A 21 -0.16 3.99 5.50
CA MET A 21 0.14 2.81 6.30
C MET A 21 1.49 2.19 5.95
N MET A 22 1.88 2.15 4.68
CA MET A 22 3.21 1.68 4.30
C MET A 22 4.31 2.54 4.92
N TYR A 23 4.16 3.86 4.90
CA TYR A 23 5.09 4.76 5.58
C TYR A 23 5.17 4.46 7.08
N LEU A 24 4.03 4.30 7.75
CA LEU A 24 3.99 4.00 9.18
C LEU A 24 4.66 2.66 9.50
N ILE A 25 4.45 1.62 8.69
CA ILE A 25 5.07 0.30 8.87
C ILE A 25 6.59 0.39 8.70
N VAL A 26 7.07 1.04 7.63
CA VAL A 26 8.51 1.17 7.35
C VAL A 26 9.24 1.95 8.45
N HIS A 27 8.57 2.93 9.06
CA HIS A 27 9.13 3.75 10.14
C HIS A 27 8.83 3.21 11.55
N ASN A 28 8.26 2.00 11.67
CA ASN A 28 7.89 1.37 12.93
C ASN A 28 6.95 2.23 13.82
N LEU A 29 6.07 3.02 13.19
CA LEU A 29 5.07 3.84 13.87
C LEU A 29 3.77 3.08 14.17
N VAL A 30 3.66 1.85 13.67
CA VAL A 30 2.57 0.90 13.94
C VAL A 30 3.14 -0.48 14.24
N ASP A 31 2.44 -1.23 15.09
CA ASP A 31 2.82 -2.60 15.47
C ASP A 31 2.40 -3.60 14.38
N VAL A 32 3.12 -3.57 13.26
CA VAL A 32 2.96 -4.50 12.14
C VAL A 32 4.31 -5.13 11.86
N PRO A 33 4.42 -6.47 11.83
CA PRO A 33 5.68 -7.13 11.54
C PRO A 33 6.21 -6.74 10.15
N THR A 34 7.38 -6.12 10.11
CA THR A 34 8.09 -5.77 8.87
C THR A 34 8.71 -7.00 8.18
N THR A 35 8.66 -8.17 8.81
CA THR A 35 9.15 -9.45 8.25
C THR A 35 8.45 -9.85 6.96
N TYR A 36 7.24 -9.34 6.72
CA TYR A 36 6.50 -9.57 5.48
C TYR A 36 6.87 -8.59 4.35
N LEU A 37 7.62 -7.53 4.65
CA LEU A 37 8.12 -6.57 3.67
C LEU A 37 9.44 -7.07 3.08
N ILE A 38 9.36 -7.73 1.92
CA ILE A 38 10.53 -8.29 1.25
C ILE A 38 11.14 -7.20 0.34
N PRO A 39 12.32 -6.65 0.65
CA PRO A 39 12.94 -5.62 -0.19
C PRO A 39 13.40 -6.19 -1.52
N ILE A 40 13.27 -5.41 -2.60
CA ILE A 40 13.77 -5.74 -3.94
C ILE A 40 14.92 -4.80 -4.28
N SER A 41 16.04 -5.34 -4.74
CA SER A 41 17.27 -4.60 -5.12
C SER A 41 17.15 -3.74 -6.38
N SER A 42 15.97 -3.61 -6.97
CA SER A 42 15.73 -2.99 -8.27
C SER A 42 14.50 -2.10 -8.20
N ALA A 43 14.70 -0.86 -7.78
CA ALA A 43 13.82 0.22 -8.19
C ALA A 43 14.63 1.16 -9.06
N ARG A 44 14.21 1.30 -10.32
CA ARG A 44 14.63 2.46 -11.13
C ARG A 44 14.20 3.72 -10.38
N GLY A 45 15.15 4.40 -9.74
CA GLY A 45 14.97 5.74 -9.18
C GLY A 45 14.44 5.85 -7.74
N HIS A 46 14.32 4.76 -6.97
CA HIS A 46 13.91 4.83 -5.55
C HIS A 46 14.75 3.92 -4.66
N GLU A 47 15.03 4.36 -3.44
CA GLU A 47 15.84 3.62 -2.45
C GLU A 47 15.05 2.48 -1.78
N THR A 48 13.72 2.58 -1.76
CA THR A 48 12.84 1.60 -1.10
C THR A 48 11.88 0.98 -2.12
N CYS A 49 11.92 -0.33 -2.25
CA CYS A 49 11.06 -1.11 -3.13
C CYS A 49 10.77 -2.46 -2.47
N TYR A 50 9.53 -2.88 -2.48
CA TYR A 50 9.09 -4.11 -1.82
C TYR A 50 8.33 -5.01 -2.77
N LEU A 51 8.50 -6.32 -2.59
CA LEU A 51 7.75 -7.33 -3.33
C LEU A 51 6.29 -7.33 -2.87
N VAL A 52 5.38 -7.22 -3.83
CA VAL A 52 3.96 -7.48 -3.60
C VAL A 52 3.74 -9.00 -3.70
N PRO A 53 3.37 -9.69 -2.60
CA PRO A 53 3.15 -11.13 -2.62
C PRO A 53 1.98 -11.48 -3.55
N PHE A 54 2.16 -12.53 -4.35
CA PHE A 54 1.08 -13.06 -5.16
C PHE A 54 0.16 -13.95 -4.32
N ALA A 55 -1.15 -13.73 -4.42
CA ALA A 55 -2.16 -14.61 -3.84
C ALA A 55 -3.12 -15.09 -4.94
N ARG A 56 -3.61 -16.34 -4.85
CA ARG A 56 -4.65 -16.87 -5.76
C ARG A 56 -6.07 -16.58 -5.25
N THR A 57 -6.22 -16.35 -3.94
CA THR A 57 -7.51 -16.05 -3.31
C THR A 57 -7.83 -14.57 -3.46
N GLU A 58 -9.01 -14.25 -3.99
CA GLU A 58 -9.45 -12.88 -4.25
C GLU A 58 -9.47 -12.00 -2.98
N SER A 59 -9.86 -12.58 -1.84
CA SER A 59 -9.85 -11.88 -0.55
C SER A 59 -8.45 -11.41 -0.14
N TYR A 60 -7.42 -12.18 -0.47
CA TYR A 60 -6.02 -11.81 -0.18
C TYR A 60 -5.47 -10.82 -1.20
N GLN A 61 -5.81 -10.98 -2.49
CA GLN A 61 -5.44 -10.03 -3.54
C GLN A 61 -6.01 -8.63 -3.29
N LYS A 62 -7.25 -8.56 -2.79
CA LYS A 62 -7.95 -7.30 -2.47
C LYS A 62 -7.77 -6.85 -1.02
N SER A 63 -6.88 -7.51 -0.28
CA SER A 63 -6.60 -7.16 1.11
C SER A 63 -5.88 -5.82 1.21
N PHE A 64 -5.66 -5.39 2.45
CA PHE A 64 -4.98 -4.15 2.77
C PHE A 64 -3.45 -4.21 2.54
N PHE A 65 -2.90 -5.33 2.06
CA PHE A 65 -1.45 -5.45 1.89
C PHE A 65 -0.91 -4.32 0.99
N PRO A 66 0.18 -3.64 1.40
CA PRO A 66 0.61 -2.41 0.75
C PRO A 66 1.17 -2.67 -0.65
N ASP A 67 0.33 -2.48 -1.65
CA ASP A 67 0.73 -2.21 -3.04
C ASP A 67 0.60 -0.70 -3.25
N THR A 68 1.67 0.03 -2.98
CA THR A 68 1.68 1.50 -2.98
C THR A 68 2.04 2.11 -4.33
N ILE A 69 2.65 1.32 -5.22
CA ILE A 69 3.22 1.81 -6.49
C ILE A 69 2.31 1.52 -7.69
N ARG A 70 1.30 0.63 -7.55
CA ARG A 70 0.40 0.25 -8.66
C ARG A 70 -1.03 0.79 -8.55
N LEU A 71 -1.26 1.81 -7.71
CA LEU A 71 -2.58 2.40 -7.48
C LEU A 71 -3.03 3.38 -8.57
#